data_AF-A0A1G6DLE7-F1
#
_entry.id   AF-A0A1G6DLE7-F1
#
_cell.length_a   1.000
_cell.length_b   1.000
_cell.length_c   1.000
_cell.angle_alpha   90.00
_cell.angle_beta   90.00
_cell.angle_gamma   90.00
#
_symmetry.space_group_name_H-M   'P 1'
#
loop_
_entity.id
_entity.type
_entity.pdbx_description
1 polymer ?
#
loop_
_entity_poly.entity_id
_entity_poly.type
_entity_poly.pdbx_seq_one_letter_code
_entity_poly.pdbx_strand_id
1 'polypeptide(L)'
;MLAPWPQSVSSLGHQCGVRTATAVYIPVSDRQAAWSLLSAWQEHPLAHFYGCFDLHYYLPTELHCAPQGVRQRLHCQWNSPQSPLSSAAPQLLLVANQDWGIAHSSPQQIVMPSTGSVALLGHEIGHWLGLVDEYAMSPELAEPFCHGHYQHPSLNVVVTTQQQMTATELQAFWKRLPWHRAVSEWQQLGVEQEDGQWQLGSPEGIIGLHAVATCATVPNHYAWRPVPEMTPMQYHDIGVWPDLYLQLSKPH
;
A
#
# COMPACT_ATOMS: atom_id res chain seq x y z
N MET A 1 -1.82 23.83 -35.40
CA MET A 1 -0.70 22.89 -35.58
C MET A 1 0.07 22.84 -34.27
N LEU A 2 -0.21 21.86 -33.43
CA LEU A 2 0.45 21.68 -32.14
C LEU A 2 1.71 20.84 -32.36
N ALA A 3 2.85 21.33 -31.88
CA ALA A 3 4.14 20.66 -32.01
C ALA A 3 4.12 19.28 -31.32
N PRO A 4 4.82 18.27 -31.87
CA PRO A 4 5.04 17.01 -31.17
C PRO A 4 6.03 17.24 -30.02
N TRP A 5 5.56 17.08 -28.79
CA TRP A 5 6.38 17.10 -27.56
C TRP A 5 6.74 15.66 -27.16
N PRO A 6 7.87 15.47 -26.46
CA PRO A 6 8.65 14.23 -26.54
C PRO A 6 7.92 13.04 -25.91
N GLN A 7 8.03 11.91 -26.59
CA GLN A 7 7.76 10.59 -26.04
C GLN A 7 8.79 10.30 -24.94
N SER A 8 8.33 9.65 -23.87
CA SER A 8 9.06 9.33 -22.63
C SER A 8 9.35 10.52 -21.72
N VAL A 9 8.77 10.42 -20.52
CA VAL A 9 9.17 11.19 -19.36
C VAL A 9 10.21 10.34 -18.67
N SER A 10 11.43 10.42 -19.19
CA SER A 10 12.60 10.01 -18.44
C SER A 10 13.08 11.24 -17.68
N SER A 11 12.95 11.23 -16.36
CA SER A 11 13.70 12.19 -15.54
C SER A 11 15.19 12.05 -15.91
N LEU A 12 15.83 13.19 -16.13
CA LEU A 12 17.26 13.27 -16.37
C LEU A 12 18.01 12.51 -15.26
N GLY A 13 18.52 11.32 -15.57
CA GLY A 13 19.54 10.64 -14.76
C GLY A 13 19.17 9.29 -14.13
N HIS A 14 17.90 8.88 -14.09
CA HIS A 14 17.56 7.53 -13.60
C HIS A 14 17.30 6.57 -14.76
N GLN A 15 18.33 5.80 -15.15
CA GLN A 15 18.07 4.52 -15.81
C GLN A 15 17.08 3.75 -14.94
N CYS A 16 16.06 3.11 -15.52
CA CYS A 16 15.00 2.39 -14.80
C CYS A 16 15.46 1.18 -13.97
N GLY A 17 16.76 1.08 -13.68
CA GLY A 17 17.36 -0.04 -12.97
C GLY A 17 16.94 -1.35 -13.61
N VAL A 18 16.50 -2.27 -12.76
CA VAL A 18 16.16 -3.67 -13.11
C VAL A 18 14.66 -3.88 -13.34
N ARG A 19 13.80 -2.87 -13.08
CA ARG A 19 12.34 -3.01 -13.20
C ARG A 19 11.83 -2.47 -14.54
N THR A 20 10.87 -3.18 -15.13
CA THR A 20 10.11 -2.69 -16.28
C THR A 20 9.34 -1.43 -15.88
N ALA A 21 9.28 -0.45 -16.79
CA ALA A 21 8.49 0.76 -16.58
C ALA A 21 7.03 0.41 -16.28
N THR A 22 6.43 1.09 -15.31
CA THR A 22 5.01 0.91 -14.95
C THR A 22 4.18 1.64 -15.98
N ALA A 23 3.23 0.96 -16.61
CA ALA A 23 2.31 1.60 -17.55
C ALA A 23 1.38 2.55 -16.79
N VAL A 24 1.28 3.80 -17.23
CA VAL A 24 0.40 4.82 -16.66
C VAL A 24 -0.60 5.28 -17.72
N TYR A 25 -1.88 5.02 -17.50
CA TYR A 25 -2.96 5.43 -18.39
C TYR A 25 -3.57 6.73 -17.88
N ILE A 26 -3.60 7.75 -18.75
CA ILE A 26 -3.96 9.12 -18.42
C ILE A 26 -5.09 9.60 -19.34
N PRO A 27 -6.19 10.17 -18.82
CA PRO A 27 -7.22 10.72 -19.67
C PRO A 27 -6.66 11.95 -20.37
N VAL A 28 -6.94 12.09 -21.68
CA VAL A 28 -6.39 13.19 -22.49
C VAL A 28 -6.71 14.58 -21.93
N SER A 29 -7.80 14.72 -21.17
CA SER A 29 -8.22 15.97 -20.53
C SER A 29 -7.30 16.40 -19.37
N ASP A 30 -6.56 15.47 -18.75
CA ASP A 30 -5.91 15.71 -17.45
C ASP A 30 -4.40 15.54 -17.50
N ARG A 31 -3.82 15.64 -18.70
CA ARG A 31 -2.38 15.48 -18.91
C ARG A 31 -1.53 16.35 -17.99
N GLN A 32 -1.96 17.60 -17.76
CA GLN A 32 -1.25 18.53 -16.89
C GLN A 32 -1.32 18.12 -15.41
N ALA A 33 -2.48 17.68 -14.93
CA ALA A 33 -2.64 17.22 -13.55
C ALA A 33 -1.80 15.96 -13.31
N ALA A 34 -1.88 14.99 -14.22
CA ALA A 34 -1.06 13.79 -14.20
C ALA A 34 0.44 14.10 -14.24
N TRP A 35 0.87 15.04 -15.09
CA TRP A 35 2.25 15.49 -15.15
C TRP A 35 2.75 16.02 -13.80
N SER A 36 1.97 16.89 -13.16
CA SER A 36 2.30 17.44 -11.85
C SER A 36 2.40 16.36 -10.78
N LEU A 37 1.45 15.42 -10.75
CA LEU A 37 1.46 14.27 -9.82
C LEU A 37 2.72 13.40 -10.02
N LEU A 38 2.98 12.97 -11.26
CA LEU A 38 4.08 12.06 -11.58
C LEU A 38 5.46 12.71 -11.42
N SER A 39 5.54 14.03 -11.63
CA SER A 39 6.76 14.80 -11.36
C SER A 39 7.02 14.92 -9.87
N ALA A 40 6.01 15.28 -9.08
CA ALA A 40 6.13 15.37 -7.62
C ALA A 40 6.37 14.00 -6.98
N TRP A 41 5.88 12.93 -7.58
CA TRP A 41 6.19 11.56 -7.17
C TRP A 41 7.69 11.25 -7.20
N GLN A 42 8.47 11.82 -8.11
CA GLN A 42 9.91 11.51 -8.20
C GLN A 42 10.69 11.87 -6.94
N GLU A 43 10.18 12.81 -6.14
CA GLU A 43 10.77 13.22 -4.85
C GLU A 43 10.28 12.35 -3.68
N HIS A 44 9.32 11.45 -3.91
CA HIS A 44 8.76 10.60 -2.88
C HIS A 44 9.71 9.44 -2.50
N PRO A 45 9.85 9.04 -1.22
CA PRO A 45 10.78 7.98 -0.81
C PRO A 45 10.56 6.64 -1.52
N LEU A 46 9.30 6.31 -1.87
CA LEU A 46 8.95 5.09 -2.59
C LEU A 46 9.22 5.15 -4.11
N ALA A 47 9.57 6.31 -4.66
CA ALA A 47 9.89 6.43 -6.09
C ALA A 47 11.10 5.60 -6.47
N HIS A 48 11.97 5.27 -5.52
CA HIS A 48 13.07 4.32 -5.76
C HIS A 48 12.58 2.93 -6.20
N PHE A 49 11.38 2.51 -5.77
CA PHE A 49 10.80 1.21 -6.13
C PHE A 49 9.91 1.27 -7.39
N TYR A 50 9.26 2.42 -7.62
CA TYR A 50 8.29 2.65 -8.70
C TYR A 50 8.47 4.04 -9.35
N GLY A 51 9.67 4.34 -9.85
CA GLY A 51 9.99 5.68 -10.39
C GLY A 51 9.87 5.82 -11.90
N CYS A 52 9.79 4.69 -12.63
CA CYS A 52 9.76 4.69 -14.09
C CYS A 52 8.37 4.45 -14.64
N PHE A 53 7.92 5.36 -15.49
CA PHE A 53 6.59 5.36 -16.07
C PHE A 53 6.62 5.33 -17.59
N ASP A 54 5.80 4.45 -18.17
CA ASP A 54 5.47 4.44 -19.58
C ASP A 54 4.07 5.03 -19.76
N LEU A 55 3.98 6.18 -20.44
CA LEU A 55 2.76 6.98 -20.44
C LEU A 55 1.87 6.64 -21.63
N HIS A 56 0.62 6.29 -21.34
CA HIS A 56 -0.43 6.00 -22.29
C HIS A 56 -1.58 6.97 -22.10
N TYR A 57 -2.24 7.36 -23.19
CA TYR A 57 -3.34 8.32 -23.14
C TYR A 57 -4.63 7.70 -23.67
N TYR A 58 -5.75 8.04 -23.04
CA TYR A 58 -7.07 7.53 -23.43
C TYR A 58 -8.14 8.62 -23.42
N LEU A 59 -9.20 8.42 -24.21
CA LEU A 59 -10.44 9.20 -24.18
C LEU A 59 -11.34 8.64 -23.08
N PRO A 60 -12.00 9.48 -22.25
CA PRO A 60 -12.87 9.00 -21.17
C PRO A 60 -13.95 8.00 -21.61
N THR A 61 -14.41 8.05 -22.86
CA THR A 61 -15.39 7.11 -23.45
C THR A 61 -14.85 5.68 -23.63
N GLU A 62 -13.54 5.47 -23.54
CA GLU A 62 -12.91 4.15 -23.64
C GLU A 62 -12.96 3.36 -22.33
N LEU A 63 -13.38 4.01 -21.24
CA LEU A 63 -13.37 3.46 -19.89
C LEU A 63 -14.78 3.55 -19.29
N HIS A 64 -15.24 2.48 -18.66
CA HIS A 64 -16.41 2.47 -17.81
C HIS A 64 -15.97 2.36 -16.36
N CYS A 65 -16.30 3.37 -15.56
CA CYS A 65 -15.98 3.41 -14.13
C CYS A 65 -17.26 3.46 -13.29
N ALA A 66 -17.26 2.75 -12.18
CA ALA A 66 -18.32 2.80 -11.20
C ALA A 66 -17.77 2.57 -9.78
N PRO A 67 -18.36 3.21 -8.76
CA PRO A 67 -18.06 2.87 -7.38
C PRO A 67 -18.61 1.48 -7.04
N GLN A 68 -17.82 0.69 -6.31
CA GLN A 68 -18.24 -0.64 -5.84
C GLN A 68 -17.94 -0.83 -4.35
N GLY A 69 -18.72 -1.70 -3.72
CA GLY A 69 -18.60 -2.04 -2.31
C GLY A 69 -19.06 -0.94 -1.35
N VAL A 70 -19.00 -1.25 -0.06
CA VAL A 70 -19.49 -0.35 1.01
C VAL A 70 -18.71 0.97 1.06
N ARG A 71 -17.43 0.93 0.66
CA ARG A 71 -16.55 2.10 0.61
C ARG A 71 -16.58 2.87 -0.71
N GLN A 72 -17.43 2.46 -1.67
CA GLN A 72 -17.55 3.13 -2.97
C GLN A 72 -16.18 3.26 -3.66
N ARG A 73 -15.40 2.18 -3.65
CA ARG A 73 -14.08 2.12 -4.30
C ARG A 73 -14.25 2.24 -5.81
N LEU A 74 -13.35 2.94 -6.45
CA LEU A 74 -13.38 3.17 -7.88
C LEU A 74 -12.92 1.91 -8.64
N HIS A 75 -13.83 1.31 -9.41
CA HIS A 75 -13.51 0.22 -10.31
C HIS A 75 -13.73 0.67 -11.76
N CYS A 76 -12.72 0.48 -12.60
CA CYS A 76 -12.76 0.89 -13.99
C CYS A 76 -12.41 -0.28 -14.91
N GLN A 77 -13.16 -0.42 -15.99
CA GLN A 77 -12.97 -1.44 -17.01
C GLN A 77 -12.89 -0.78 -18.39
N TRP A 78 -12.00 -1.29 -19.24
CA TRP A 78 -11.92 -0.83 -20.63
C TRP A 78 -13.11 -1.36 -21.43
N ASN A 79 -13.72 -0.49 -22.24
CA ASN A 79 -14.85 -0.84 -23.09
C ASN A 79 -14.43 -1.71 -24.29
N SER A 80 -13.13 -1.80 -24.59
CA SER A 80 -12.59 -2.61 -25.68
C SER A 80 -12.11 -3.99 -25.20
N PRO A 81 -12.40 -5.08 -25.94
CA PRO A 81 -11.87 -6.41 -25.65
C PRO A 81 -10.34 -6.52 -25.79
N GLN A 82 -9.69 -5.57 -26.46
CA GLN A 82 -8.23 -5.41 -26.50
C GLN A 82 -7.75 -4.57 -25.30
N SER A 83 -8.21 -4.94 -24.12
CA SER A 83 -7.91 -4.21 -22.90
C SER A 83 -6.41 -4.31 -22.57
N PRO A 84 -5.73 -3.18 -22.30
CA PRO A 84 -4.34 -3.20 -21.84
C PRO A 84 -4.16 -3.92 -20.49
N LEU A 85 -5.25 -4.10 -19.72
CA LEU A 85 -5.28 -4.90 -18.49
C LEU A 85 -4.95 -6.39 -18.69
N SER A 86 -4.88 -6.87 -19.94
CA SER A 86 -4.47 -8.25 -20.22
C SER A 86 -2.98 -8.51 -20.02
N SER A 87 -2.17 -7.46 -19.83
CA SER A 87 -0.76 -7.61 -19.49
C SER A 87 -0.58 -8.02 -18.01
N ALA A 88 0.38 -8.90 -17.73
CA ALA A 88 0.72 -9.29 -16.36
C ALA A 88 1.47 -8.19 -15.57
N ALA A 89 1.76 -7.05 -16.20
CA ALA A 89 2.53 -5.97 -15.59
C ALA A 89 1.63 -5.05 -14.74
N PRO A 90 2.09 -4.56 -13.58
CA PRO A 90 1.39 -3.56 -12.80
C PRO A 90 1.15 -2.28 -13.60
N GLN A 91 -0.03 -1.68 -13.45
CA GLN A 91 -0.40 -0.44 -14.13
C GLN A 91 -1.11 0.57 -13.24
N LEU A 92 -0.85 1.85 -13.48
CA LEU A 92 -1.53 2.97 -12.83
C LEU A 92 -2.57 3.55 -13.80
N LEU A 93 -3.83 3.58 -13.40
CA LEU A 93 -4.92 4.18 -14.15
C LEU A 93 -5.36 5.46 -13.44
N LEU A 94 -5.03 6.60 -14.03
CA LEU A 94 -5.54 7.89 -13.58
C LEU A 94 -6.91 8.12 -14.20
N VAL A 95 -7.87 8.63 -13.45
CA VAL A 95 -9.21 8.98 -13.95
C VAL A 95 -9.52 10.46 -13.77
N ALA A 96 -10.36 11.01 -14.65
CA ALA A 96 -10.60 12.45 -14.62
C ALA A 96 -11.59 12.92 -13.55
N ASN A 97 -12.49 12.04 -13.11
CA ASN A 97 -13.55 12.42 -12.20
C ASN A 97 -13.35 11.79 -10.82
N GLN A 98 -13.19 12.65 -9.82
CA GLN A 98 -13.07 12.26 -8.40
C GLN A 98 -14.38 11.73 -7.81
N ASP A 99 -15.53 12.12 -8.37
CA ASP A 99 -16.85 11.74 -7.87
C ASP A 99 -17.20 10.26 -8.15
N TRP A 100 -16.35 9.55 -8.89
CA TRP A 100 -16.57 8.15 -9.22
C TRP A 100 -16.24 7.17 -8.10
N GLY A 101 -15.53 7.61 -7.06
CA GLY A 101 -15.22 6.78 -5.91
C GLY A 101 -13.86 7.03 -5.30
N ILE A 102 -13.56 6.28 -4.25
CA ILE A 102 -12.26 6.31 -3.55
C ILE A 102 -11.23 5.53 -4.36
N ALA A 103 -9.97 5.97 -4.36
CA ALA A 103 -8.87 5.22 -4.97
C ALA A 103 -8.81 3.76 -4.48
N HIS A 104 -8.25 2.90 -5.32
CA HIS A 104 -8.20 1.48 -5.07
C HIS A 104 -6.95 0.86 -5.70
N SER A 105 -6.23 0.07 -4.90
CA SER A 105 -5.14 -0.78 -5.35
C SER A 105 -5.56 -2.26 -5.37
N SER A 106 -5.21 -2.92 -6.45
CA SER A 106 -5.22 -4.36 -6.65
C SER A 106 -3.82 -4.81 -7.07
N PRO A 107 -3.50 -6.12 -7.04
CA PRO A 107 -2.15 -6.58 -7.37
C PRO A 107 -1.64 -6.17 -8.77
N GLN A 108 -2.54 -5.93 -9.74
CA GLN A 108 -2.19 -5.54 -11.11
C GLN A 108 -2.50 -4.08 -11.43
N GLN A 109 -3.35 -3.41 -10.64
CA GLN A 109 -3.82 -2.08 -11.00
C GLN A 109 -4.05 -1.19 -9.77
N ILE A 110 -3.51 0.03 -9.83
CA ILE A 110 -3.94 1.15 -9.00
C ILE A 110 -4.87 2.01 -9.85
N VAL A 111 -6.05 2.33 -9.32
CA VAL A 111 -6.98 3.29 -9.92
C VAL A 111 -7.14 4.46 -8.97
N MET A 112 -6.85 5.67 -9.44
CA MET A 112 -6.99 6.88 -8.63
C MET A 112 -7.35 8.09 -9.51
N PRO A 113 -7.93 9.16 -8.94
CA PRO A 113 -8.12 10.39 -9.68
C PRO A 113 -6.78 11.03 -10.10
N SER A 114 -6.75 11.63 -11.29
CA SER A 114 -5.62 12.39 -11.84
C SER A 114 -5.17 13.56 -10.96
N THR A 115 -6.10 14.04 -10.12
CA THR A 115 -5.99 15.14 -9.16
C THR A 115 -5.71 14.63 -7.74
N GLY A 116 -5.53 13.31 -7.56
CA GLY A 116 -5.11 12.74 -6.28
C GLY A 116 -3.74 13.25 -5.84
N SER A 117 -3.47 13.22 -4.54
CA SER A 117 -2.21 13.69 -3.98
C SER A 117 -1.08 12.67 -4.18
N VAL A 118 0.17 13.13 -4.12
CA VAL A 118 1.36 12.25 -4.07
C VAL A 118 1.29 11.31 -2.86
N ALA A 119 0.72 11.79 -1.75
CA ALA A 119 0.57 11.01 -0.52
C ALA A 119 -0.42 9.83 -0.72
N LEU A 120 -1.52 10.06 -1.44
CA LEU A 120 -2.44 9.01 -1.86
C LEU A 120 -1.76 8.00 -2.80
N LEU A 121 -1.02 8.47 -3.81
CA LEU A 121 -0.24 7.58 -4.69
C LEU A 121 0.76 6.73 -3.90
N GLY A 122 1.42 7.32 -2.90
CA GLY A 122 2.33 6.62 -1.99
C GLY A 122 1.63 5.52 -1.20
N HIS A 123 0.44 5.78 -0.66
CA HIS A 123 -0.36 4.78 0.02
C HIS A 123 -0.69 3.59 -0.89
N GLU A 124 -1.19 3.85 -2.10
CA GLU A 124 -1.57 2.78 -3.05
C GLU A 124 -0.35 1.98 -3.56
N ILE A 125 0.80 2.64 -3.78
CA ILE A 125 2.06 1.96 -4.10
C ILE A 125 2.59 1.17 -2.89
N GLY A 126 2.33 1.63 -1.66
CA GLY A 126 2.58 0.86 -0.44
C GLY A 126 1.93 -0.52 -0.49
N HIS A 127 0.69 -0.62 -0.97
CA HIS A 127 0.02 -1.91 -1.17
C HIS A 127 0.72 -2.81 -2.19
N TRP A 128 1.18 -2.26 -3.33
CA TRP A 128 1.99 -3.03 -4.28
C TRP A 128 3.31 -3.53 -3.71
N LEU A 129 3.85 -2.81 -2.71
CA LEU A 129 5.07 -3.19 -2.00
C LEU A 129 4.80 -4.18 -0.84
N GLY A 130 3.55 -4.59 -0.62
CA GLY A 130 3.19 -5.56 0.42
C GLY A 130 2.86 -4.94 1.78
N LEU A 131 2.61 -3.63 1.82
CA LEU A 131 2.10 -2.96 3.02
C LEU A 131 0.57 -3.01 3.06
N VAL A 132 0.03 -3.03 4.26
CA VAL A 132 -1.39 -3.27 4.55
C VAL A 132 -1.94 -2.09 5.34
N ASP A 133 -3.23 -1.80 5.13
CA ASP A 133 -3.98 -0.80 5.88
C ASP A 133 -3.89 -1.03 7.40
N GLU A 134 -3.59 0.02 8.14
CA GLU A 134 -3.51 0.04 9.61
C GLU A 134 -4.78 0.62 10.25
N TYR A 135 -5.67 1.21 9.45
CA TYR A 135 -7.00 1.62 9.89
C TYR A 135 -7.97 0.42 9.89
N ALA A 136 -9.14 0.58 10.53
CA ALA A 136 -10.16 -0.47 10.53
C ALA A 136 -10.64 -0.81 9.12
N MET A 137 -10.33 -2.03 8.65
CA MET A 137 -10.77 -2.49 7.34
C MET A 137 -12.30 -2.63 7.28
N SER A 138 -12.86 -2.56 6.06
CA SER A 138 -14.27 -2.93 5.91
C SER A 138 -14.45 -4.43 6.21
N PRO A 139 -15.62 -4.86 6.71
CA PRO A 139 -15.84 -6.27 7.05
C PRO A 139 -15.50 -7.25 5.92
N GLU A 140 -15.77 -6.87 4.67
CA GLU A 140 -15.51 -7.70 3.49
C GLU A 140 -14.02 -7.99 3.26
N LEU A 141 -13.15 -7.08 3.71
CA LEU A 141 -11.69 -7.23 3.61
C LEU A 141 -11.08 -7.77 4.89
N ALA A 142 -11.60 -7.31 6.03
CA ALA A 142 -11.09 -7.68 7.35
C ALA A 142 -11.23 -9.19 7.57
N GLU A 143 -12.37 -9.78 7.21
CA GLU A 143 -12.64 -11.20 7.45
C GLU A 143 -11.57 -12.12 6.80
N PRO A 144 -11.37 -12.12 5.46
CA PRO A 144 -10.34 -12.97 4.88
C PRO A 144 -8.92 -12.58 5.33
N PHE A 145 -8.63 -11.30 5.56
CA PHE A 145 -7.31 -10.86 5.98
C PHE A 145 -6.95 -11.37 7.39
N CYS A 146 -7.81 -11.14 8.37
CA CYS A 146 -7.57 -11.48 9.77
C CYS A 146 -7.54 -12.99 10.00
N HIS A 147 -8.25 -13.77 9.18
CA HIS A 147 -8.16 -15.23 9.15
C HIS A 147 -6.95 -15.78 8.38
N GLY A 148 -6.10 -14.92 7.81
CA GLY A 148 -4.88 -15.34 7.10
C GLY A 148 -5.11 -15.84 5.68
N HIS A 149 -6.26 -15.55 5.07
CA HIS A 149 -6.64 -15.96 3.71
C HIS A 149 -6.29 -14.91 2.64
N TYR A 150 -5.34 -14.01 2.91
CA TYR A 150 -4.93 -12.95 1.99
C TYR A 150 -3.87 -13.45 0.99
N GLN A 151 -3.89 -12.91 -0.24
CA GLN A 151 -3.07 -13.38 -1.37
C GLN A 151 -1.85 -12.48 -1.67
N HIS A 152 -1.50 -11.56 -0.77
CA HIS A 152 -0.38 -10.64 -0.91
C HIS A 152 0.53 -10.70 0.33
N PRO A 153 1.76 -10.17 0.32
CA PRO A 153 2.53 -10.04 1.55
C PRO A 153 1.83 -9.10 2.56
N SER A 154 2.03 -9.35 3.85
CA SER A 154 1.67 -8.42 4.94
C SER A 154 2.92 -8.06 5.71
N LEU A 155 3.63 -7.03 5.26
CA LEU A 155 4.96 -6.71 5.76
C LEU A 155 4.95 -5.82 7.01
N ASN A 156 3.96 -4.95 7.15
CA ASN A 156 3.82 -4.02 8.28
C ASN A 156 2.74 -4.41 9.28
N VAL A 157 1.94 -5.45 9.02
CA VAL A 157 0.88 -5.90 9.92
C VAL A 157 0.98 -7.39 10.18
N VAL A 158 0.87 -7.80 11.43
CA VAL A 158 0.69 -9.20 11.84
C VAL A 158 -0.57 -9.33 12.69
N VAL A 159 -1.21 -10.49 12.63
CA VAL A 159 -2.45 -10.77 13.37
C VAL A 159 -2.22 -11.91 14.36
N THR A 160 -2.74 -11.74 15.58
CA THR A 160 -2.80 -12.79 16.61
C THR A 160 -4.24 -13.05 17.01
N THR A 161 -4.54 -14.27 17.46
CA THR A 161 -5.86 -14.64 18.00
C THR A 161 -5.95 -14.54 19.52
N GLN A 162 -4.83 -14.15 20.15
CA GLN A 162 -4.68 -13.98 21.58
C GLN A 162 -3.77 -12.79 21.87
N GLN A 163 -3.98 -12.17 23.03
CA GLN A 163 -3.16 -11.06 23.52
C GLN A 163 -2.13 -11.50 24.56
N GLN A 164 -2.10 -12.78 24.90
CA GLN A 164 -1.14 -13.35 25.85
C GLN A 164 -0.48 -14.57 25.24
N MET A 165 0.80 -14.77 25.53
CA MET A 165 1.59 -15.89 25.05
C MET A 165 2.56 -16.36 26.13
N THR A 166 2.85 -17.65 26.18
CA THR A 166 4.00 -18.16 26.93
C THR A 166 5.30 -17.61 26.31
N ALA A 167 6.40 -17.63 27.08
CA ALA A 167 7.72 -17.24 26.57
C ALA A 167 8.12 -18.01 25.28
N THR A 168 7.82 -19.31 25.22
CA THR A 168 8.10 -20.16 24.04
C THR A 168 7.28 -19.71 22.82
N GLU A 169 5.99 -19.43 23.01
CA GLU A 169 5.11 -18.94 21.95
C GLU A 169 5.54 -17.56 21.45
N LEU A 170 5.90 -16.65 22.37
CA LEU A 170 6.35 -15.31 22.02
C LEU A 170 7.68 -15.34 21.25
N GLN A 171 8.62 -16.21 21.65
CA GLN A 171 9.87 -16.41 20.91
C GLN A 171 9.63 -16.99 19.51
N ALA A 172 8.69 -17.94 19.37
CA ALA A 172 8.30 -18.48 18.07
C ALA A 172 7.56 -17.46 17.21
N PHE A 173 6.77 -16.57 17.82
CA PHE A 173 6.11 -15.47 17.16
C PHE A 173 7.10 -14.42 16.65
N TRP A 174 8.04 -13.98 17.50
CA TRP A 174 9.12 -13.07 17.15
C TRP A 174 9.86 -13.50 15.89
N LYS A 175 10.27 -14.77 15.78
CA LYS A 175 10.98 -15.32 14.62
C LYS A 175 10.20 -15.28 13.31
N ARG A 176 8.86 -15.17 13.38
CA ARG A 176 7.97 -15.11 12.21
C ARG A 176 7.62 -13.69 11.80
N LEU A 177 7.97 -12.68 12.60
CA LEU A 177 7.69 -11.29 12.25
C LEU A 177 8.45 -10.89 10.98
N PRO A 178 7.80 -10.20 10.02
CA PRO A 178 8.51 -9.64 8.86
C PRO A 178 9.67 -8.72 9.29
N TRP A 179 9.49 -8.00 10.39
CA TRP A 179 10.48 -7.09 10.98
C TRP A 179 11.28 -7.68 12.14
N HIS A 180 11.35 -9.00 12.31
CA HIS A 180 12.04 -9.61 13.47
C HIS A 180 13.48 -9.12 13.64
N ARG A 181 14.19 -8.80 12.54
CA ARG A 181 15.56 -8.28 12.57
C ARG A 181 15.69 -6.86 13.15
N ALA A 182 14.60 -6.11 13.20
CA ALA A 182 14.53 -4.78 13.80
C ALA A 182 14.14 -4.83 15.30
N VAL A 183 13.79 -6.01 15.81
CA VAL A 183 13.49 -6.25 17.22
C VAL A 183 14.64 -7.06 17.82
N SER A 184 15.45 -6.42 18.66
CA SER A 184 16.69 -7.03 19.18
C SER A 184 16.42 -8.27 20.03
N GLU A 185 15.35 -8.24 20.83
CA GLU A 185 15.01 -9.29 21.78
C GLU A 185 13.49 -9.53 21.80
N TRP A 186 13.06 -10.79 21.84
CA TRP A 186 11.63 -11.14 21.78
C TRP A 186 10.83 -10.59 22.97
N GLN A 187 11.48 -10.36 24.10
CA GLN A 187 10.89 -9.75 25.31
C GLN A 187 10.40 -8.32 25.06
N GLN A 188 10.90 -7.64 24.02
CA GLN A 188 10.42 -6.31 23.63
C GLN A 188 8.99 -6.33 23.11
N LEU A 189 8.46 -7.51 22.72
CA LEU A 189 7.12 -7.67 22.13
C LEU A 189 5.99 -7.76 23.18
N GLY A 190 6.32 -7.74 24.47
CA GLY A 190 5.31 -7.84 25.52
C GLY A 190 5.84 -7.55 26.92
N VAL A 191 4.95 -7.68 27.90
CA VAL A 191 5.26 -7.52 29.32
C VAL A 191 4.91 -8.80 30.06
N GLU A 192 5.88 -9.38 30.76
CA GLU A 192 5.67 -10.55 31.61
C GLU A 192 4.65 -10.27 32.72
N GLN A 193 3.72 -11.19 32.91
CA GLN A 193 2.66 -11.17 33.91
C GLN A 193 3.03 -12.10 35.09
N GLU A 194 2.32 -11.99 36.21
CA GLU A 194 2.60 -12.77 37.43
C GLU A 194 2.50 -14.30 37.22
N ASP A 195 1.72 -14.75 36.25
CA ASP A 195 1.51 -16.16 35.91
C ASP A 195 2.54 -16.72 34.90
N GLY A 196 3.54 -15.92 34.52
CA GLY A 196 4.57 -16.27 33.54
C GLY A 196 4.11 -16.16 32.08
N GLN A 197 2.89 -15.68 31.82
CA GLN A 197 2.44 -15.29 30.48
C GLN A 197 2.99 -13.91 30.11
N TRP A 198 3.07 -13.63 28.82
CA TRP A 198 3.49 -12.35 28.28
C TRP A 198 2.31 -11.67 27.62
N GLN A 199 1.90 -10.52 28.16
CA GLN A 199 0.92 -9.64 27.55
C GLN A 199 1.56 -8.97 26.34
N LEU A 200 1.01 -9.21 25.15
CA LEU A 200 1.49 -8.64 23.90
C LEU A 200 1.29 -7.12 23.89
N GLY A 201 2.28 -6.42 23.36
CA GLY A 201 2.33 -4.96 23.27
C GLY A 201 3.69 -4.45 23.68
N SER A 202 4.33 -3.69 22.79
CA SER A 202 5.64 -3.11 23.05
C SER A 202 5.53 -1.73 23.72
N PRO A 203 6.53 -1.35 24.53
CA PRO A 203 6.66 0.03 25.00
C PRO A 203 6.71 1.04 23.84
N GLU A 204 6.34 2.29 24.13
CA GLU A 204 6.51 3.39 23.18
C GLU A 204 7.98 3.64 22.83
N GLY A 205 8.23 4.21 21.65
CA GLY A 205 9.57 4.62 21.21
C GLY A 205 10.50 3.51 20.72
N ILE A 206 10.01 2.26 20.63
CA ILE A 206 10.77 1.13 20.07
C ILE A 206 10.02 0.43 18.94
N ILE A 207 10.77 -0.28 18.08
CA ILE A 207 10.19 -1.21 17.11
C ILE A 207 9.68 -2.45 17.83
N GLY A 208 8.46 -2.87 17.56
CA GLY A 208 7.84 -3.98 18.29
C GLY A 208 6.43 -4.36 17.83
N LEU A 209 5.50 -4.48 18.77
CA LEU A 209 4.07 -4.71 18.53
C LEU A 209 3.26 -3.51 19.02
N HIS A 210 2.76 -2.72 18.08
CA HIS A 210 1.87 -1.59 18.36
C HIS A 210 0.49 -1.89 17.79
N ALA A 211 -0.54 -1.81 18.63
CA ALA A 211 -1.89 -2.18 18.23
C ALA A 211 -2.41 -1.27 17.11
N VAL A 212 -3.05 -1.87 16.10
CA VAL A 212 -3.71 -1.16 14.99
C VAL A 212 -5.13 -1.66 14.79
N ALA A 213 -5.92 -0.84 14.09
CA ALA A 213 -7.35 -1.08 13.96
C ALA A 213 -7.69 -2.07 12.83
N THR A 214 -6.73 -2.57 12.05
CA THR A 214 -6.93 -3.44 10.88
C THR A 214 -8.01 -4.51 11.07
N CYS A 215 -7.96 -5.24 12.20
CA CYS A 215 -8.90 -6.31 12.54
C CYS A 215 -10.01 -5.92 13.54
N ALA A 216 -10.26 -4.62 13.76
CA ALA A 216 -11.20 -4.14 14.79
C ALA A 216 -12.65 -4.64 14.62
N THR A 217 -13.04 -5.08 13.43
CA THR A 217 -14.36 -5.62 13.11
C THR A 217 -14.45 -7.15 13.21
N VAL A 218 -13.31 -7.85 13.39
CA VAL A 218 -13.25 -9.31 13.45
C VAL A 218 -12.99 -9.75 14.89
N PRO A 219 -13.96 -10.39 15.58
CA PRO A 219 -13.80 -10.80 16.97
C PRO A 219 -12.59 -11.70 17.20
N ASN A 220 -11.94 -11.56 18.36
CA ASN A 220 -10.80 -12.36 18.79
C ASN A 220 -9.58 -12.31 17.83
N HIS A 221 -9.44 -11.25 17.04
CA HIS A 221 -8.26 -11.00 16.21
C HIS A 221 -7.66 -9.64 16.56
N TYR A 222 -6.35 -9.64 16.79
CA TYR A 222 -5.59 -8.46 17.22
C TYR A 222 -4.50 -8.19 16.20
N ALA A 223 -4.52 -6.99 15.62
CA ALA A 223 -3.55 -6.59 14.60
C ALA A 223 -2.46 -5.69 15.20
N TRP A 224 -1.23 -5.91 14.76
CA TRP A 224 -0.05 -5.24 15.29
C TRP A 224 0.83 -4.71 14.16
N ARG A 225 1.34 -3.50 14.31
CA ARG A 225 2.35 -2.88 13.45
C ARG A 225 3.70 -2.73 14.16
N PRO A 226 4.81 -2.52 13.45
CA PRO A 226 6.13 -2.43 14.08
C PRO A 226 6.44 -1.09 14.73
N VAL A 227 5.82 0.01 14.31
CA VAL A 227 6.16 1.37 14.77
C VAL A 227 5.06 1.97 15.64
N PRO A 228 5.39 2.77 16.67
CA PRO A 228 4.37 3.41 17.50
C PRO A 228 3.66 4.57 16.78
N GLU A 229 4.37 5.28 15.92
CA GLU A 229 3.84 6.47 15.25
C GLU A 229 2.78 6.12 14.19
N MET A 230 1.88 7.07 13.93
CA MET A 230 0.95 6.93 12.81
C MET A 230 1.71 6.92 11.48
N THR A 231 1.24 6.11 10.53
CA THR A 231 1.93 5.89 9.25
C THR A 231 1.03 6.23 8.06
N PRO A 232 1.61 6.38 6.86
CA PRO A 232 0.85 6.54 5.62
C PRO A 232 -0.14 5.40 5.35
N MET A 233 0.05 4.21 5.96
CA MET A 233 -0.86 3.08 5.85
C MET A 233 -2.06 3.17 6.83
N GLN A 234 -1.99 4.07 7.82
CA GLN A 234 -3.13 4.39 8.68
C GLN A 234 -3.92 5.58 8.12
N TYR A 235 -3.23 6.64 7.70
CA TYR A 235 -3.80 7.80 7.03
C TYR A 235 -2.85 8.27 5.93
N HIS A 236 -3.33 8.31 4.70
CA HIS A 236 -2.48 8.60 3.53
C HIS A 236 -1.89 10.01 3.52
N ASP A 237 -2.45 10.97 4.27
CA ASP A 237 -1.97 12.35 4.37
C ASP A 237 -0.78 12.52 5.33
N ILE A 238 -0.42 11.47 6.05
CA ILE A 238 0.82 11.42 6.82
C ILE A 238 2.01 11.42 5.86
N GLY A 239 2.77 12.52 5.85
CA GLY A 239 3.88 12.72 4.91
C GLY A 239 5.20 12.01 5.27
N VAL A 240 5.24 11.26 6.37
CA VAL A 240 6.46 10.62 6.88
C VAL A 240 6.35 9.11 6.76
N TRP A 241 7.21 8.51 5.92
CA TRP A 241 7.35 7.07 5.78
C TRP A 241 8.38 6.54 6.78
N PRO A 242 8.04 5.58 7.65
CA PRO A 242 9.03 4.97 8.53
C PRO A 242 10.14 4.30 7.73
N ASP A 243 11.40 4.49 8.12
CA ASP A 243 12.55 3.85 7.47
C ASP A 243 12.42 2.34 7.41
N LEU A 244 11.82 1.73 8.44
CA LEU A 244 11.55 0.31 8.47
C LEU A 244 10.62 -0.14 7.32
N TYR A 245 9.63 0.67 6.92
CA TYR A 245 8.72 0.31 5.83
C TYR A 245 9.44 0.33 4.50
N LEU A 246 10.32 1.32 4.31
CA LEU A 246 11.20 1.39 3.13
C LEU A 246 12.16 0.19 3.08
N GLN A 247 12.65 -0.28 4.21
CA GLN A 247 13.51 -1.46 4.28
C GLN A 247 12.75 -2.75 3.98
N LEU A 248 11.56 -2.93 4.56
CA LEU A 248 10.71 -4.10 4.34
C LEU A 248 10.24 -4.21 2.89
N SER A 249 10.03 -3.07 2.22
CA SER A 249 9.56 -3.00 0.83
C SER A 249 10.63 -3.36 -0.22
N LYS A 250 11.88 -3.58 0.20
CA LYS A 250 12.96 -3.99 -0.72
C LYS A 250 12.72 -5.41 -1.22
N PRO A 251 12.79 -5.67 -2.55
CA PRO A 251 12.69 -7.02 -3.07
C PRO A 251 13.84 -7.88 -2.51
N HIS A 252 13.50 -9.09 -2.04
CA HIS A 252 14.44 -10.12 -1.58
C HIS A 252 14.78 -11.11 -2.69
#